data_AF-A0A6G0UPM0-F1
#
_entry.id   AF-A0A6G0UPM0-F1
#
_cell.length_a   1.000
_cell.length_b   1.000
_cell.length_c   1.000
_cell.angle_alpha   90.00
_cell.angle_beta   90.00
_cell.angle_gamma   90.00
#
_symmetry.space_group_name_H-M   'P 1'
#
loop_
_entity.id
_entity.type
_entity.pdbx_description
1 polymer ?
#
loop_
_entity_poly.entity_id
_entity_poly.type
_entity_poly.pdbx_seq_one_letter_code
_entity_poly.pdbx_strand_id
1 'polypeptide(L)'
;MVDLNNPPSPYRRQQTTGNKIMAWTDAFFRYLRNIRQQPVPVQIGVGASGGFITGYFFTKGSKLVALVIGCSMIILQFFNYRGYIRFHTNQLEADLHSVKSRFEKELGLKRSGFPRADEMDDFIYKNGYLFSGFIAGNLVGYGLA
;
A
#
# COMPACT_ATOMS: atom_id res chain seq x y z
N MET A 1 -2.89 50.59 -22.13
CA MET A 1 -1.42 50.71 -22.32
C MET A 1 -0.83 49.38 -21.87
N VAL A 2 -0.31 48.59 -22.83
CA VAL A 2 0.28 47.27 -22.54
C VAL A 2 1.69 47.53 -22.00
N ASP A 3 1.93 47.06 -20.78
CA ASP A 3 3.22 47.20 -20.10
C ASP A 3 4.26 46.29 -20.78
N LEU A 4 5.24 46.89 -21.46
CA LEU A 4 6.23 46.21 -22.31
C LEU A 4 7.52 45.84 -21.54
N ASN A 5 7.58 46.03 -20.22
CA ASN A 5 8.82 45.85 -19.43
C ASN A 5 8.81 44.66 -18.46
N ASN A 6 7.97 43.65 -18.71
CA ASN A 6 8.05 42.38 -17.97
C ASN A 6 8.19 41.21 -18.95
N PRO A 7 9.34 40.51 -19.01
CA PRO A 7 9.47 39.36 -19.90
C PRO A 7 8.49 38.27 -19.47
N PRO A 8 7.80 37.61 -20.41
CA PRO A 8 6.86 36.54 -20.08
C PRO A 8 7.61 35.38 -19.42
N SER A 9 7.28 35.10 -18.15
CA SER A 9 7.81 33.96 -17.41
C SER A 9 7.59 32.65 -18.17
N PRO A 10 8.63 31.87 -18.52
CA PRO A 10 8.51 30.70 -19.41
C PRO A 10 7.89 29.45 -18.75
N TYR A 11 7.41 29.53 -17.51
CA TYR A 11 6.91 28.37 -16.76
C TYR A 11 5.47 27.93 -17.07
N ARG A 12 4.80 28.52 -18.08
CA ARG A 12 3.39 28.19 -18.38
C ARG A 12 3.21 27.03 -19.38
N ARG A 13 4.27 26.32 -19.79
CA ARG A 13 4.22 25.37 -20.93
C ARG A 13 4.58 23.89 -20.67
N GLN A 14 4.79 23.44 -19.43
CA GLN A 14 5.04 22.00 -19.13
C GLN A 14 3.99 21.32 -18.25
N GLN A 15 2.90 21.99 -17.88
CA GLN A 15 1.85 21.46 -17.00
C GLN A 15 0.55 21.19 -17.75
N THR A 16 0.56 20.35 -18.79
CA THR A 16 -0.70 20.00 -19.48
C THR A 16 -0.93 18.49 -19.61
N THR A 17 0.12 17.66 -19.54
CA THR A 17 -0.02 16.19 -19.56
C THR A 17 0.16 15.56 -18.18
N GLY A 18 1.00 16.13 -17.31
CA GLY A 18 1.07 15.76 -15.89
C GLY A 18 -0.12 16.24 -15.05
N ASN A 19 -0.94 17.13 -15.61
CA ASN A 19 -1.99 17.83 -14.88
C ASN A 19 -3.26 17.03 -14.62
N LYS A 20 -3.53 15.92 -15.31
CA LYS A 20 -4.82 15.23 -15.13
C LYS A 20 -4.86 14.31 -13.92
N ILE A 21 -3.81 13.51 -13.71
CA ILE A 21 -3.70 12.67 -12.52
C ILE A 21 -3.40 13.53 -11.30
N MET A 22 -2.52 14.55 -11.41
CA MET A 22 -2.31 15.51 -10.33
C MET A 22 -3.56 16.33 -10.03
N ALA A 23 -4.35 16.77 -11.02
CA ALA A 23 -5.61 17.47 -10.73
C ALA A 23 -6.69 16.58 -10.12
N TRP A 24 -6.82 15.31 -10.55
CA TRP A 24 -7.82 14.41 -9.96
C TRP A 24 -7.40 13.90 -8.59
N THR A 25 -6.10 13.67 -8.37
CA THR A 25 -5.55 13.38 -7.04
C THR A 25 -5.62 14.61 -6.15
N ASP A 26 -5.28 15.81 -6.61
CA ASP A 26 -5.44 17.04 -5.82
C ASP A 26 -6.92 17.35 -5.56
N ALA A 27 -7.83 17.07 -6.49
CA ALA A 27 -9.27 17.22 -6.28
C ALA A 27 -9.78 16.19 -5.26
N PHE A 28 -9.35 14.94 -5.37
CA PHE A 28 -9.63 13.89 -4.40
C PHE A 28 -9.04 14.24 -3.03
N PHE A 29 -7.76 14.61 -2.95
CA PHE A 29 -7.10 15.03 -1.72
C PHE A 29 -7.67 16.33 -1.15
N ARG A 30 -8.13 17.28 -1.96
CA ARG A 30 -8.85 18.48 -1.48
C ARG A 30 -10.24 18.12 -0.98
N TYR A 31 -10.94 17.22 -1.65
CA TYR A 31 -12.21 16.65 -1.16
C TYR A 31 -11.97 15.95 0.18
N LEU A 32 -10.98 15.05 0.26
CA LEU A 32 -10.53 14.36 1.47
C LEU A 32 -10.06 15.30 2.59
N ARG A 33 -9.33 16.36 2.28
CA ARG A 33 -8.80 17.33 3.25
C ARG A 33 -9.91 18.22 3.82
N ASN A 34 -10.99 18.43 3.07
CA ASN A 34 -12.21 19.05 3.56
C ASN A 34 -13.14 18.07 4.31
N ILE A 35 -12.78 16.78 4.42
CA ILE A 35 -13.54 15.79 5.22
C ILE A 35 -13.33 15.94 6.72
N ARG A 36 -12.37 16.77 7.17
CA ARG A 36 -12.15 17.03 8.60
C ARG A 36 -13.38 17.60 9.32
N GLN A 37 -14.45 17.95 8.59
CA GLN A 37 -15.80 18.30 9.10
C GLN A 37 -16.99 17.54 8.45
N GLN A 38 -16.79 16.39 7.78
CA GLN A 38 -17.85 15.66 7.02
C GLN A 38 -18.16 14.25 7.59
N PRO A 39 -19.39 13.74 7.34
CA PRO A 39 -20.02 12.63 8.07
C PRO A 39 -19.38 11.26 7.82
N VAL A 40 -19.58 10.36 8.79
CA VAL A 40 -19.15 8.95 8.83
C VAL A 40 -19.20 8.20 7.49
N PRO A 41 -20.23 8.37 6.61
CA PRO A 41 -20.32 7.64 5.35
C PRO A 41 -19.18 7.90 4.36
N VAL A 42 -18.63 9.11 4.33
CA VAL A 42 -17.54 9.46 3.38
C VAL A 42 -16.22 8.82 3.82
N GLN A 43 -15.96 8.75 5.13
CA GLN A 43 -14.78 8.08 5.68
C GLN A 43 -14.80 6.57 5.41
N ILE A 44 -15.97 5.94 5.56
CA ILE A 44 -16.19 4.53 5.21
C ILE A 44 -16.00 4.32 3.70
N GLY A 45 -16.56 5.20 2.87
CA GLY A 45 -16.50 5.08 1.41
C GLY A 45 -15.08 5.09 0.86
N VAL A 46 -14.21 5.95 1.40
CA VAL A 46 -12.79 6.03 1.01
C VAL A 46 -12.03 4.77 1.41
N GLY A 47 -12.27 4.29 2.64
CA GLY A 47 -11.75 3.00 3.10
C GLY A 47 -12.21 1.88 2.17
N ALA A 48 -13.51 1.80 1.90
CA ALA A 48 -14.12 0.75 1.09
C ALA A 48 -13.62 0.70 -0.35
N SER A 49 -13.46 1.86 -1.02
CA SER A 49 -12.91 1.89 -2.37
C SER A 49 -11.46 1.41 -2.41
N GLY A 50 -10.64 1.82 -1.43
CA GLY A 50 -9.24 1.37 -1.33
C GLY A 50 -9.16 -0.12 -1.03
N GLY A 51 -9.96 -0.58 -0.07
CA GLY A 51 -10.06 -1.99 0.32
C GLY A 51 -10.49 -2.87 -0.84
N PHE A 52 -11.51 -2.45 -1.61
CA PHE A 52 -12.03 -3.18 -2.76
C PHE A 52 -10.97 -3.40 -3.84
N ILE A 53 -10.25 -2.34 -4.23
CA ILE A 53 -9.18 -2.43 -5.22
C ILE A 53 -8.09 -3.38 -4.71
N THR A 54 -7.60 -3.20 -3.48
CA THR A 54 -6.59 -4.08 -2.89
C THR A 54 -7.06 -5.53 -2.81
N GLY A 55 -8.31 -5.78 -2.42
CA GLY A 55 -8.89 -7.12 -2.32
C GLY A 55 -9.00 -7.83 -3.68
N TYR A 56 -9.38 -7.09 -4.73
CA TYR A 56 -9.45 -7.61 -6.09
C TYR A 56 -8.07 -8.06 -6.61
N PHE A 57 -7.03 -7.23 -6.42
CA PHE A 57 -5.67 -7.58 -6.80
C PHE A 57 -5.08 -8.72 -5.95
N PHE A 58 -5.33 -8.70 -4.64
CA PHE A 58 -4.83 -9.72 -3.72
C PHE A 58 -5.40 -11.10 -4.03
N THR A 59 -6.67 -11.21 -4.40
CA THR A 59 -7.29 -12.51 -4.73
C THR A 59 -6.67 -13.17 -5.95
N LYS A 60 -6.32 -12.37 -6.97
CA LYS A 60 -5.67 -12.89 -8.18
C LYS A 60 -4.18 -13.14 -7.98
N GLY A 61 -3.49 -12.27 -7.24
CA GLY A 61 -2.07 -12.45 -6.91
C GLY A 61 -1.81 -13.60 -5.94
N SER A 62 -2.66 -13.76 -4.91
CA SER A 62 -2.49 -14.77 -3.86
C SER A 62 -2.61 -16.19 -4.39
N LYS A 63 -3.47 -16.48 -5.37
CA LYS A 63 -3.54 -17.82 -5.99
C LYS A 63 -2.20 -18.22 -6.61
N LEU A 64 -1.54 -17.30 -7.32
CA LEU A 64 -0.23 -17.55 -7.92
C LEU A 64 0.86 -17.68 -6.85
N VAL A 65 0.89 -16.77 -5.88
CA VAL A 65 1.87 -16.80 -4.78
C VAL A 65 1.70 -18.06 -3.93
N ALA A 66 0.47 -18.45 -3.60
CA ALA A 66 0.16 -19.66 -2.85
C ALA A 66 0.57 -20.93 -3.62
N LEU A 67 0.34 -20.96 -4.93
CA LEU A 67 0.81 -22.05 -5.78
C LEU A 67 2.35 -22.14 -5.75
N VAL A 68 3.04 -21.00 -5.89
CA VAL A 68 4.51 -20.97 -5.88
C VAL A 68 5.06 -21.43 -4.52
N ILE A 69 4.49 -20.94 -3.41
CA ILE A 69 4.90 -21.35 -2.06
C ILE A 69 4.60 -22.83 -1.85
N GLY A 70 3.42 -23.31 -2.24
CA GLY A 70 3.02 -24.72 -2.12
C GLY A 70 3.90 -25.66 -2.96
N CYS A 71 4.17 -25.29 -4.22
CA CYS A 71 5.08 -26.02 -5.09
C CYS A 71 6.50 -26.05 -4.52
N SER A 72 7.01 -24.92 -4.03
CA SER A 72 8.33 -24.84 -3.39
C SER A 72 8.41 -25.77 -2.18
N MET A 73 7.35 -25.84 -1.38
CA MET A 73 7.30 -26.67 -0.18
C MET A 73 7.28 -28.18 -0.49
N ILE A 74 6.58 -28.62 -1.53
CA ILE A 74 6.56 -30.05 -1.96
C ILE A 74 7.95 -30.48 -2.46
N ILE A 75 8.60 -29.63 -3.26
CA ILE A 75 9.97 -29.88 -3.75
C ILE A 75 10.92 -30.02 -2.55
N LEU A 76 10.81 -29.12 -1.56
CA LEU A 76 11.62 -29.18 -0.35
C LEU A 76 11.42 -30.47 0.46
N GLN A 77 10.18 -30.95 0.57
CA GLN A 77 9.87 -32.24 1.21
C GLN A 77 10.52 -33.40 0.47
N PHE A 78 10.45 -33.43 -0.87
CA PHE A 78 11.09 -34.47 -1.69
C PHE A 78 12.62 -34.46 -1.56
N PHE A 79 13.23 -33.28 -1.53
CA PHE A 79 14.68 -33.12 -1.34
C PHE A 79 15.13 -33.57 0.06
N ASN A 80 14.34 -33.30 1.10
CA ASN A 80 14.61 -33.78 2.46
C ASN A 80 14.49 -35.31 2.54
N TYR A 81 13.50 -35.94 1.90
CA TYR A 81 13.34 -37.40 1.89
C TYR A 81 14.49 -38.13 1.18
N ARG A 82 15.10 -37.50 0.16
CA ARG A 82 16.27 -38.02 -0.57
C ARG A 82 17.63 -37.68 0.09
N GLY A 83 17.64 -36.96 1.21
CA GLY A 83 18.84 -36.70 2.01
C GLY A 83 19.80 -35.62 1.47
N TYR A 84 19.35 -34.74 0.56
CA TYR A 84 20.25 -33.82 -0.17
C TYR A 84 20.33 -32.38 0.37
N ILE A 85 19.46 -31.93 1.28
CA ILE A 85 19.45 -30.52 1.70
C ILE A 85 19.58 -30.39 3.22
N ARG A 86 20.73 -29.88 3.68
CA ARG A 86 20.82 -29.21 4.98
C ARG A 86 20.15 -27.85 4.83
N PHE A 87 19.03 -27.61 5.51
CA PHE A 87 18.33 -26.32 5.49
C PHE A 87 19.21 -25.26 6.18
N HIS A 88 19.89 -24.40 5.41
CA HIS A 88 20.80 -23.37 5.94
C HIS A 88 20.00 -22.14 6.38
N THR A 89 19.44 -22.18 7.59
CA THR A 89 18.72 -21.05 8.22
C THR A 89 19.55 -19.78 8.28
N ASN A 90 20.88 -19.89 8.41
CA ASN A 90 21.76 -18.72 8.52
C ASN A 90 21.78 -17.85 7.26
N GLN A 91 21.64 -18.45 6.07
CA GLN A 91 21.57 -17.69 4.82
C GLN A 91 20.18 -17.05 4.66
N LEU A 92 19.13 -17.78 5.02
CA LEU A 92 17.76 -17.25 5.07
C LEU A 92 17.66 -16.04 6.00
N GLU A 93 18.26 -16.12 7.18
CA GLU A 93 18.23 -15.02 8.15
C GLU A 93 19.01 -13.80 7.65
N ALA A 94 20.15 -13.99 6.99
CA ALA A 94 20.92 -12.91 6.37
C ALA A 94 20.16 -12.23 5.21
N ASP A 95 19.47 -13.02 4.38
CA ASP A 95 18.63 -12.51 3.29
C ASP A 95 17.41 -11.76 3.84
N LEU A 96 16.73 -12.33 4.84
CA LEU A 96 15.61 -11.70 5.52
C LEU A 96 16.04 -10.39 6.21
N HIS A 97 17.22 -10.37 6.85
CA HIS A 97 17.76 -9.17 7.47
C HIS A 97 18.10 -8.10 6.43
N SER A 98 18.64 -8.48 5.28
CA SER A 98 18.95 -7.57 4.17
C SER A 98 17.69 -6.98 3.55
N VAL A 99 16.65 -7.78 3.34
CA VAL A 99 15.34 -7.34 2.87
C VAL A 99 14.70 -6.40 3.89
N LYS A 100 14.71 -6.76 5.16
CA LYS A 100 14.21 -5.91 6.26
C LYS A 100 14.93 -4.58 6.30
N SER A 101 16.26 -4.58 6.24
CA SER A 101 17.06 -3.35 6.28
C SER A 101 16.79 -2.43 5.09
N ARG A 102 16.59 -2.98 3.89
CA ARG A 102 16.21 -2.20 2.70
C ARG A 102 14.82 -1.59 2.85
N PHE A 103 13.86 -2.39 3.30
CA PHE A 103 12.50 -1.93 3.57
C PHE A 103 12.47 -0.80 4.61
N GLU A 104 13.22 -0.95 5.70
CA GLU A 104 13.36 0.08 6.73
C GLU A 104 13.99 1.37 6.18
N LYS A 105 14.98 1.26 5.29
CA LYS A 105 15.62 2.42 4.64
C LYS A 105 14.70 3.13 3.65
N GLU A 106 13.97 2.38 2.81
CA GLU A 106 13.03 2.95 1.84
C GLU A 106 11.88 3.67 2.51
N LEU A 107 11.40 3.16 3.63
CA LEU A 107 10.36 3.80 4.42
C LEU A 107 10.88 4.90 5.36
N GLY A 108 12.20 5.13 5.41
CA GLY A 108 12.82 6.11 6.31
C GLY A 108 12.65 5.77 7.80
N LEU A 109 12.34 4.52 8.12
CA LEU A 109 11.97 4.07 9.46
C LEU A 109 13.23 3.80 10.27
N LYS A 110 13.67 4.81 11.03
CA LYS A 110 14.84 4.71 11.92
C LYS A 110 14.46 3.85 13.15
N ARG A 111 14.59 2.53 13.01
CA ARG A 111 14.59 1.49 14.08
C ARG A 111 13.30 1.29 14.90
N SER A 112 12.24 2.04 14.62
CA SER A 112 10.91 1.92 15.26
C SER A 112 9.80 2.01 14.19
N GLY A 113 9.96 1.21 13.13
CA GLY A 113 9.15 1.31 11.92
C GLY A 113 7.74 0.75 11.98
N PHE A 114 7.43 -0.02 13.01
CA PHE A 114 6.05 -0.32 13.34
C PHE A 114 5.60 0.73 14.37
N PRO A 115 4.51 1.48 14.10
CA PRO A 115 3.87 2.25 15.15
C PRO A 115 3.66 1.31 16.33
N ARG A 116 3.94 1.79 17.53
CA ARG A 116 3.84 0.98 18.73
C ARG A 116 2.42 0.40 18.80
N ALA A 117 2.25 -0.83 19.28
CA ALA A 117 0.94 -1.49 19.23
C ALA A 117 -0.18 -0.62 19.86
N ASP A 118 0.15 0.13 20.90
CA ASP A 118 -0.70 1.14 21.53
C ASP A 118 -1.06 2.32 20.61
N GLU A 119 -0.12 2.82 19.81
CA GLU A 119 -0.41 3.85 18.81
C GLU A 119 -1.27 3.28 17.69
N MET A 120 -0.97 2.08 17.21
CA MET A 120 -1.78 1.40 16.19
C MET A 120 -3.22 1.20 16.64
N ASP A 121 -3.41 0.74 17.88
CA ASP A 121 -4.74 0.58 18.46
C ASP A 121 -5.46 1.93 18.60
N ASP A 122 -4.79 2.99 19.07
CA ASP A 122 -5.40 4.34 19.13
C ASP A 122 -5.79 4.83 17.72
N PHE A 123 -4.95 4.62 16.71
CA PHE A 123 -5.24 4.97 15.33
C PHE A 123 -6.42 4.17 14.76
N ILE A 124 -6.52 2.87 15.06
CA ILE A 124 -7.62 2.00 14.63
C ILE A 124 -8.92 2.40 15.34
N TYR A 125 -8.90 2.61 16.66
CA TYR A 125 -10.07 3.06 17.41
C TYR A 125 -10.55 4.44 16.94
N LYS A 126 -9.63 5.37 16.70
CA LYS A 126 -9.93 6.74 16.26
C LYS A 126 -10.37 6.83 14.81
N ASN A 127 -9.94 5.92 13.95
CA ASN A 127 -10.31 5.86 12.53
C ASN A 127 -11.13 4.60 12.19
N GLY A 128 -11.83 4.04 13.19
CA GLY A 128 -12.48 2.74 13.09
C GLY A 128 -13.47 2.64 11.94
N TYR A 129 -14.15 3.74 11.60
CA TYR A 129 -15.06 3.80 10.44
C TYR A 129 -14.31 3.66 9.10
N LEU A 130 -13.15 4.28 8.95
CA LEU A 130 -12.33 4.17 7.75
C LEU A 130 -11.75 2.75 7.63
N PHE A 131 -11.21 2.21 8.72
CA PHE A 131 -10.69 0.84 8.75
C PHE A 131 -11.78 -0.21 8.54
N SER A 132 -12.95 -0.02 9.14
CA SER A 132 -14.12 -0.87 8.92
C SER A 132 -14.56 -0.84 7.46
N GLY A 133 -14.60 0.35 6.84
CA GLY A 133 -14.86 0.48 5.41
C GLY A 133 -13.81 -0.24 4.58
N PHE A 134 -12.53 -0.09 4.91
CA PHE A 134 -11.44 -0.76 4.22
C PHE A 134 -11.51 -2.29 4.32
N ILE A 135 -11.71 -2.84 5.51
CA ILE A 135 -11.82 -4.29 5.71
C ILE A 135 -13.07 -4.81 4.99
N ALA A 136 -14.22 -4.13 5.11
CA ALA A 136 -15.44 -4.51 4.41
C ALA A 136 -15.28 -4.47 2.89
N GLY A 137 -14.67 -3.39 2.36
CA GLY A 137 -14.35 -3.26 0.94
C GLY A 137 -13.38 -4.34 0.47
N ASN A 138 -12.36 -4.67 1.27
CA ASN A 138 -11.40 -5.74 0.97
C ASN A 138 -12.07 -7.11 0.89
N LEU A 139 -12.95 -7.44 1.84
CA LEU A 139 -13.72 -8.69 1.82
C LEU A 139 -14.66 -8.77 0.62
N VAL A 140 -15.35 -7.68 0.29
CA VAL A 140 -16.22 -7.59 -0.88
C VAL A 140 -15.41 -7.74 -2.17
N GLY A 141 -14.24 -7.12 -2.24
CA GLY A 141 -13.30 -7.27 -3.35
C GLY A 141 -12.75 -8.69 -3.48
N TYR A 142 -12.58 -9.40 -2.36
CA TYR A 142 -12.20 -10.81 -2.35
C TYR A 142 -13.33 -11.72 -2.83
N GLY A 143 -14.57 -11.47 -2.39
CA GLY A 143 -15.74 -12.27 -2.78
C GLY A 143 -16.18 -12.07 -4.24
N LEU A 144 -15.87 -10.92 -4.85
CA LEU A 144 -16.17 -10.61 -6.25
C LEU A 144 -15.05 -10.99 -7.25
N ALA A 145 -13.87 -11.42 -6.79
CA ALA A 145 -12.68 -11.63 -7.62
C ALA A 145 -12.40 -13.08 -8.05
#